data_AF-A0A0K8RS52-F1
#
_entry.id   AF-A0A0K8RS52-F1
#
_cell.length_a   1.000
_cell.length_b   1.000
_cell.length_c   1.000
_cell.angle_alpha   90.00
_cell.angle_beta   90.00
_cell.angle_gamma   90.00
#
_symmetry.space_group_name_H-M   'P 1'
#
loop_
_entity.id
_entity.type
_entity.pdbx_description
1 polymer ?
#
loop_
_entity_poly.entity_id
_entity_poly.type
_entity_poly.pdbx_seq_one_letter_code
_entity_poly.pdbx_strand_id
1 'polypeptide(L)'
;MSETCCWITAALFFCLVTDSSGQEKTDFYTTVSTLSDLIQYGKKRFKASLLYYTKRLKIVQDSVLNFVQDSQPYDDLTSPSDVFDYLKHPVHAFQLIKRMTAGLGDIETEIR
;
A
#
# COMPACT_ATOMS: atom_id res chain seq x y z
N MET A 1 -44.89 -41.23 -33.86
CA MET A 1 -44.09 -40.12 -33.28
C MET A 1 -43.21 -40.59 -32.10
N SER A 2 -42.66 -41.82 -32.13
CA SER A 2 -41.88 -42.37 -31.00
C SER A 2 -40.37 -42.41 -31.31
N GLU A 3 -39.99 -42.65 -32.56
CA GLU A 3 -38.60 -42.95 -32.91
C GLU A 3 -37.70 -41.70 -32.95
N THR A 4 -38.16 -40.56 -33.49
CA THR A 4 -37.36 -39.33 -33.60
C THR A 4 -36.96 -38.74 -32.25
N CYS A 5 -37.76 -38.97 -31.20
CA CYS A 5 -37.47 -38.47 -29.86
C CYS A 5 -36.29 -39.22 -29.21
N CYS A 6 -36.18 -40.53 -29.47
CA CYS A 6 -35.11 -41.37 -28.93
C CYS A 6 -33.73 -41.05 -29.51
N TRP A 7 -33.66 -40.61 -30.78
CA TRP A 7 -32.39 -40.25 -31.41
C TRP A 7 -31.83 -38.93 -30.90
N ILE A 8 -32.70 -37.95 -30.64
CA ILE A 8 -32.30 -36.63 -30.12
C ILE A 8 -31.83 -36.75 -28.66
N THR A 9 -32.52 -37.54 -27.84
CA THR A 9 -32.09 -37.78 -26.44
C THR A 9 -30.82 -38.59 -26.36
N ALA A 10 -30.64 -39.60 -27.23
CA ALA A 10 -29.39 -40.36 -27.30
C ALA A 10 -28.21 -39.49 -27.75
N ALA A 11 -28.40 -38.60 -28.74
CA ALA A 11 -27.37 -37.68 -29.20
C ALA A 11 -26.99 -36.65 -28.12
N LEU A 12 -27.97 -36.09 -27.40
CA LEU A 12 -27.72 -35.17 -26.29
C LEU A 12 -26.97 -35.83 -25.13
N PHE A 13 -27.31 -37.08 -24.78
CA PHE A 13 -26.56 -37.85 -23.79
C PHE A 13 -25.13 -38.17 -24.25
N PHE A 14 -24.94 -38.46 -25.54
CA PHE A 14 -23.60 -38.72 -26.07
C PHE A 14 -22.73 -37.47 -26.05
N CYS A 15 -23.27 -36.30 -26.42
CA CYS A 15 -22.57 -35.02 -26.33
C CYS A 15 -22.19 -34.65 -24.88
N LEU A 16 -23.10 -34.87 -23.93
CA LEU A 16 -22.84 -34.63 -22.50
C LEU A 16 -21.76 -35.57 -21.93
N VAL A 17 -21.74 -36.83 -22.34
CA VAL A 17 -20.75 -37.83 -21.90
C VAL A 17 -19.37 -37.56 -22.52
N THR A 18 -19.31 -37.08 -23.77
CA THR A 18 -18.03 -36.75 -24.43
C THR A 18 -17.41 -35.46 -23.89
N ASP A 19 -18.22 -34.44 -23.54
CA ASP A 19 -17.69 -33.22 -22.92
C ASP A 19 -17.29 -33.44 -21.45
N SER A 20 -17.99 -34.31 -20.71
CA SER A 20 -17.72 -34.50 -19.28
C SER A 20 -16.49 -35.36 -18.96
N SER A 21 -16.09 -36.28 -19.85
CA SER A 21 -15.09 -37.31 -19.51
C SER A 21 -13.62 -36.90 -19.72
N GLY A 22 -13.36 -35.79 -20.41
CA GLY A 22 -11.99 -35.32 -20.71
C GLY A 22 -11.63 -33.95 -20.11
N GLN A 23 -12.61 -33.06 -19.90
CA GLN A 23 -12.35 -31.66 -19.52
C GLN A 23 -12.07 -31.47 -18.04
N GLU A 24 -12.80 -32.16 -17.16
CA GLU A 24 -12.79 -31.90 -15.71
C GLU A 24 -11.39 -32.04 -15.08
N LYS A 25 -10.57 -33.00 -15.54
CA LYS A 25 -9.19 -33.17 -15.05
C LYS A 25 -8.26 -32.05 -15.52
N THR A 26 -8.28 -31.70 -16.80
CA THR A 26 -7.48 -30.60 -17.36
C THR A 26 -7.89 -29.24 -16.81
N ASP A 27 -9.18 -29.03 -16.60
CA ASP A 27 -9.74 -27.80 -16.03
C ASP A 27 -9.42 -27.69 -14.53
N PHE A 28 -9.40 -28.81 -13.79
CA PHE A 28 -8.96 -28.83 -12.40
C PHE A 28 -7.48 -28.47 -12.25
N TYR A 29 -6.58 -29.09 -13.04
CA TYR A 29 -5.15 -28.80 -12.96
C TYR A 29 -4.80 -27.40 -13.45
N THR A 30 -5.49 -26.88 -14.46
CA THR A 30 -5.32 -25.47 -14.89
C THR A 30 -5.87 -24.49 -13.86
N THR A 31 -7.00 -24.79 -13.20
CA THR A 31 -7.53 -23.99 -12.09
C THR A 31 -6.59 -23.98 -10.89
N VAL A 32 -6.02 -25.13 -10.52
CA VAL A 32 -5.05 -25.22 -9.42
C VAL A 32 -3.74 -24.49 -9.77
N SER A 33 -3.26 -24.61 -11.02
CA SER A 33 -2.08 -23.88 -11.49
C SER A 33 -2.31 -22.38 -11.49
N THR A 34 -3.45 -21.91 -12.01
CA THR A 34 -3.80 -20.48 -12.04
C THR A 34 -4.01 -19.92 -10.63
N LEU A 35 -4.60 -20.67 -9.70
CA LEU A 35 -4.69 -20.30 -8.29
C LEU A 35 -3.31 -20.21 -7.64
N SER A 36 -2.42 -21.19 -7.88
CA SER A 36 -1.05 -21.18 -7.38
C SER A 36 -0.26 -19.98 -7.91
N ASP A 37 -0.39 -19.69 -9.21
CA ASP A 37 0.24 -18.54 -9.86
C ASP A 37 -0.31 -17.23 -9.31
N LEU A 38 -1.63 -17.13 -9.08
CA LEU A 38 -2.26 -15.97 -8.46
C LEU A 38 -1.78 -15.76 -7.03
N ILE A 39 -1.67 -16.83 -6.23
CA ILE A 39 -1.14 -16.78 -4.86
C ILE A 39 0.33 -16.32 -4.86
N GLN A 40 1.16 -16.89 -5.74
CA GLN A 40 2.56 -16.49 -5.85
C GLN A 40 2.71 -15.05 -6.32
N TYR A 41 1.94 -14.64 -7.33
CA TYR A 41 1.95 -13.29 -7.86
C TYR A 41 1.47 -12.28 -6.81
N GLY A 42 0.38 -12.59 -6.12
CA GLY A 42 -0.17 -11.81 -5.02
C GLY A 42 0.83 -11.68 -3.87
N LYS A 43 1.48 -12.78 -3.45
CA LYS A 43 2.53 -12.76 -2.41
C LYS A 43 3.73 -11.91 -2.81
N LYS A 44 4.19 -12.02 -4.08
CA LYS A 44 5.30 -11.20 -4.59
C LYS A 44 4.94 -9.72 -4.60
N ARG A 45 3.76 -9.36 -5.11
CA ARG A 45 3.27 -7.96 -5.11
C ARG A 45 3.06 -7.44 -3.70
N PHE A 46 2.42 -8.19 -2.83
CA PHE A 46 2.19 -7.80 -1.44
C PHE A 46 3.52 -7.58 -0.71
N LYS A 47 4.50 -8.49 -0.87
CA LYS A 47 5.83 -8.32 -0.28
C LYS A 47 6.54 -7.07 -0.82
N ALA A 48 6.43 -6.79 -2.12
CA ALA A 48 6.99 -5.59 -2.72
C ALA A 48 6.32 -4.32 -2.18
N SER A 49 4.99 -4.30 -2.08
CA SER A 49 4.23 -3.20 -1.50
C SER A 49 4.59 -2.99 -0.03
N LEU A 50 4.63 -4.06 0.77
CA LEU A 50 5.01 -3.98 2.18
C LEU A 50 6.43 -3.41 2.34
N LEU A 51 7.39 -3.88 1.54
CA LEU A 51 8.75 -3.36 1.55
C LEU A 51 8.79 -1.87 1.17
N TYR A 52 7.99 -1.45 0.18
CA TYR A 52 7.85 -0.06 -0.20
C TYR A 52 7.30 0.80 0.95
N TYR A 53 6.22 0.34 1.59
CA TYR A 53 5.63 1.03 2.74
C TYR A 53 6.59 1.14 3.91
N THR A 54 7.33 0.07 4.25
CA THR A 54 8.33 0.11 5.32
C THR A 54 9.44 1.12 5.02
N LYS A 55 9.91 1.20 3.77
CA LYS A 55 10.91 2.18 3.36
C LYS A 55 10.38 3.61 3.48
N ARG A 56 9.16 3.87 2.99
CA ARG A 56 8.49 5.18 3.13
C ARG A 56 8.34 5.58 4.59
N LEU A 57 7.90 4.65 5.44
CA LEU A 57 7.73 4.90 6.86
C LEU A 57 9.06 5.25 7.54
N LYS A 58 10.13 4.57 7.16
CA LYS A 58 11.47 4.88 7.67
C LYS A 58 11.93 6.28 7.28
N ILE A 59 11.70 6.71 6.04
CA ILE A 59 12.04 8.07 5.59
C ILE A 59 11.30 9.10 6.45
N VAL A 60 9.98 8.95 6.62
CA VAL A 60 9.18 9.86 7.44
C VAL A 60 9.67 9.87 8.89
N GLN A 61 9.98 8.71 9.46
CA GLN A 61 10.51 8.60 10.82
C GLN A 61 11.84 9.34 10.96
N ASP A 62 12.77 9.14 10.01
CA ASP A 62 14.08 9.78 10.02
C ASP A 62 13.93 11.31 9.88
N SER A 63 13.03 11.78 9.00
CA SER A 63 12.72 13.21 8.83
C SER A 63 12.15 13.85 10.10
N VAL A 64 11.20 13.19 10.76
CA VAL A 64 10.64 13.65 12.04
C VAL A 64 11.71 13.66 13.12
N LEU A 65 12.54 12.61 13.19
CA LEU A 65 13.59 12.53 14.20
C LEU A 65 14.62 13.65 14.02
N ASN A 66 15.05 13.90 12.79
CA ASN A 66 15.97 15.00 12.47
C ASN A 66 15.37 16.35 12.85
N PHE A 67 14.08 16.57 12.58
CA PHE A 67 13.40 17.81 12.95
C PHE A 67 13.31 18.02 14.46
N VAL A 68 13.09 16.95 15.23
CA VAL A 68 12.98 17.04 16.70
C VAL A 68 14.34 17.14 17.38
N GLN A 69 15.36 16.44 16.87
CA GLN A 69 16.70 16.42 17.47
C GLN A 69 17.54 17.65 17.14
N ASP A 70 17.18 18.40 16.10
CA ASP A 70 17.85 19.63 15.73
C ASP A 70 17.59 20.72 16.78
N SER A 71 18.53 20.85 17.71
CA SER A 71 18.48 21.79 18.83
C SER A 71 18.30 23.22 18.34
N GLN A 72 17.32 23.89 18.94
CA GLN A 72 16.99 25.26 18.65
C GLN A 72 17.50 26.20 19.74
N PRO A 73 17.86 27.45 19.40
CA PRO A 73 18.36 28.43 20.37
C PRO A 73 17.37 28.77 21.50
N TYR A 74 16.10 28.42 21.32
CA TYR A 74 15.02 28.66 22.27
C TYR A 74 14.64 27.42 23.11
N ASP A 75 15.32 26.28 22.94
CA ASP A 75 15.01 25.05 23.68
C ASP A 75 15.33 25.16 25.17
N ASP A 76 16.33 25.97 25.53
CA ASP A 76 16.75 26.21 26.92
C ASP A 76 15.88 27.27 27.62
N LEU A 77 14.95 27.91 26.91
CA LEU A 77 14.08 28.95 27.48
C LEU A 77 12.97 28.29 28.29
N THR A 78 13.01 28.49 29.61
CA THR A 78 12.10 27.81 30.54
C THR A 78 10.85 28.63 30.89
N SER A 79 10.84 29.94 30.60
CA SER A 79 9.70 30.80 30.88
C SER A 79 9.06 31.35 29.58
N PRO A 80 7.72 31.50 29.55
CA PRO A 80 7.05 32.14 28.42
C PRO A 80 7.57 33.56 28.13
N SER A 81 7.94 34.32 29.17
CA SER A 81 8.50 35.68 29.03
C SER A 81 9.83 35.68 28.25
N ASP A 82 10.71 34.71 28.52
CA ASP A 82 11.99 34.63 27.82
C ASP A 82 11.80 34.28 26.33
N VAL A 83 10.82 33.43 26.02
CA VAL A 83 10.42 33.13 24.64
C VAL A 83 9.88 34.38 23.95
N PHE A 84 9.01 35.16 24.62
CA PHE A 84 8.52 36.41 24.07
C PHE A 84 9.65 37.41 23.80
N ASP A 85 10.60 37.55 24.73
CA ASP A 85 11.75 38.43 24.59
C ASP A 85 12.67 37.98 23.44
N TYR A 86 12.90 36.68 23.28
CA TYR A 86 13.62 36.11 22.15
C TYR A 86 12.93 36.44 20.81
N LEU A 87 11.61 36.30 20.74
CA LEU A 87 10.83 36.53 19.52
C LEU A 87 10.64 38.01 19.17
N LYS A 88 10.97 38.96 20.05
CA LYS A 88 10.97 40.40 19.71
C LYS A 88 11.94 40.74 18.59
N HIS A 89 13.00 39.95 18.41
CA HIS A 89 13.93 40.15 17.33
C HIS A 89 13.36 39.58 16.01
N PRO A 90 13.20 40.40 14.94
CA PRO A 90 12.55 39.96 13.71
C PRO A 90 13.18 38.73 13.06
N VAL A 91 14.50 38.57 13.16
CA VAL A 91 15.21 37.40 12.62
C VAL A 91 14.81 36.12 13.36
N HIS A 92 14.66 36.19 14.69
CA HIS A 92 14.29 35.02 15.50
C HIS A 92 12.85 34.59 15.23
N ALA A 93 11.93 35.55 15.15
CA ALA A 93 10.55 35.29 14.74
C ALA A 93 10.48 34.68 13.34
N PHE A 94 11.22 35.24 12.37
CA PHE A 94 11.25 34.72 11.02
C PHE A 94 11.83 33.29 10.96
N GLN A 95 12.92 33.02 11.68
CA GLN A 95 13.52 31.68 11.74
C GLN A 95 12.57 30.64 12.31
N LEU A 96 11.85 30.98 13.40
CA LEU A 96 10.83 30.11 13.97
C LEU A 96 9.70 29.84 12.97
N ILE A 97 9.15 30.89 12.35
CA ILE A 97 8.09 30.75 11.35
C ILE A 97 8.58 29.89 10.17
N LYS A 98 9.78 30.16 9.65
CA LYS A 98 10.37 29.39 8.56
C LYS A 98 10.49 27.91 8.92
N ARG A 99 11.00 27.59 10.10
CA ARG A 99 11.10 26.21 10.58
C ARG A 99 9.72 25.56 10.68
N MET A 100 8.74 26.27 11.25
CA MET A 100 7.41 25.73 11.45
C MET A 100 6.64 25.54 10.14
N THR A 101 6.80 26.45 9.18
CA THR A 101 6.07 26.37 7.90
C THR A 101 6.77 25.48 6.89
N ALA A 102 8.06 25.73 6.61
CA ALA A 102 8.78 24.96 5.61
C ALA A 102 9.22 23.60 6.17
N GLY A 103 9.81 23.58 7.36
CA GLY A 103 10.33 22.35 7.95
C GLY A 103 9.24 21.30 8.23
N LEU A 104 8.12 21.68 8.87
CA LEU A 104 7.00 20.74 9.02
C LEU A 104 6.28 20.48 7.68
N GLY A 105 6.21 21.46 6.78
CA GLY A 105 5.57 21.29 5.48
C GLY A 105 6.27 20.25 4.59
N ASP A 106 7.61 20.19 4.66
CA ASP A 106 8.39 19.18 3.96
C ASP A 106 8.06 17.77 4.50
N ILE A 107 7.97 17.61 5.82
CA ILE A 107 7.58 16.34 6.47
C ILE A 107 6.13 15.95 6.13
N GLU A 108 5.19 16.90 6.15
CA GLU A 108 3.81 16.65 5.77
C GLU A 108 3.70 16.14 4.33
N THR A 109 4.50 16.70 3.43
CA THR A 109 4.57 16.28 2.02
C THR A 109 5.10 14.84 1.88
N GLU A 110 6.02 14.41 2.75
CA GLU A 110 6.51 13.03 2.76
C GLU A 110 5.49 12.02 3.30
N ILE A 111 4.55 12.45 4.14
CA ILE A 111 3.46 11.62 4.66
C ILE A 111 2.38 11.41 3.59
N ARG A 112 2.12 12.45 2.78
CA ARG A 112 1.11 12.43 1.71
C ARG A 112 1.51 11.53 0.54
#